data_AF-A0A2D4JND8-F1
#
_entry.id   AF-A0A2D4JND8-F1
#
_cell.length_a   1.000
_cell.length_b   1.000
_cell.length_c   1.000
_cell.angle_alpha   90.00
_cell.angle_beta   90.00
_cell.angle_gamma   90.00
#
_symmetry.space_group_name_H-M   'P 1'
#
loop_
_entity.id
_entity.type
_entity.pdbx_description
1 polymer ?
#
loop_
_entity_poly.entity_id
_entity_poly.type
_entity_poly.pdbx_seq_one_letter_code
_entity_poly.pdbx_strand_id
1 'polypeptide(L)'
;KTQADDVSSISGSDSSDCESNSESESQSCLNGERKRTGYCNPRSQRILFKNSEAQLISVFRCVLLNTTKGSFEEPADLVASLQRQNPRISWVILMAGGGHFAGAVFRG
;
A
#
# COMPACT_ATOMS: atom_id res chain seq x y z
N LYS A 1 60.14 10.46 10.32
CA LYS A 1 59.11 11.46 10.68
C LYS A 1 57.77 10.74 10.59
N THR A 2 57.24 10.37 11.73
CA THR A 2 55.95 9.67 11.89
C THR A 2 54.85 10.68 11.62
N GLN A 3 53.90 10.37 10.74
CA GLN A 3 52.65 11.13 10.65
C GLN A 3 51.50 10.15 10.51
N ALA A 4 50.80 9.95 11.62
CA ALA A 4 49.52 9.30 11.72
C ALA A 4 48.55 10.37 12.23
N ASP A 5 47.84 11.00 11.30
CA ASP A 5 46.75 11.97 11.47
C ASP A 5 45.84 11.67 10.25
N ASP A 6 44.54 11.38 10.30
CA ASP A 6 43.50 11.47 11.31
C ASP A 6 42.53 10.31 11.07
N VAL A 7 42.18 9.55 12.11
CA VAL A 7 41.00 8.68 12.11
C VAL A 7 39.84 9.47 12.72
N SER A 8 39.08 10.15 11.87
CA SER A 8 37.86 10.83 12.32
C SER A 8 36.78 9.81 12.65
N SER A 9 36.45 9.72 13.93
CA SER A 9 35.36 8.92 14.49
C SER A 9 34.03 9.22 13.81
N ILE A 10 33.43 8.21 13.17
CA ILE A 10 32.01 8.25 12.78
C ILE A 10 31.16 8.05 14.04
N SER A 11 30.70 9.16 14.63
CA SER A 11 29.75 9.11 15.75
C SER A 11 28.40 8.65 15.23
N GLY A 12 28.00 7.43 15.60
CA GLY A 12 26.65 6.93 15.41
C GLY A 12 25.69 7.63 16.37
N SER A 13 24.72 8.34 15.82
CA SER A 13 23.58 8.85 16.59
C SER A 13 22.38 7.94 16.31
N ASP A 14 22.08 7.07 17.26
CA ASP A 14 20.78 6.42 17.38
C ASP A 14 19.79 7.44 17.92
N SER A 15 18.93 8.00 17.07
CA SER A 15 17.73 8.72 17.52
C SER A 15 16.54 7.79 17.40
N SER A 16 16.22 7.12 18.52
CA SER A 16 14.90 6.56 18.77
C SER A 16 13.93 7.69 19.09
N ASP A 17 12.88 7.85 18.30
CA ASP A 17 11.64 8.46 18.77
C ASP A 17 10.46 7.70 18.15
N CYS A 18 9.70 7.07 19.04
CA CYS A 18 8.49 6.32 18.75
C CYS A 18 7.27 7.26 18.61
N GLU A 19 6.22 6.71 18.00
CA GLU A 19 4.83 7.18 18.04
C GLU A 19 4.43 8.38 17.16
N SER A 20 3.97 8.07 15.94
CA SER A 20 2.81 8.78 15.41
C SER A 20 1.92 7.81 14.63
N ASN A 21 1.05 7.11 15.36
CA ASN A 21 -0.16 6.49 14.81
C ASN A 21 -1.07 7.63 14.31
N SER A 22 -0.89 8.05 13.06
CA SER A 22 -1.84 8.93 12.40
C SER A 22 -2.94 8.08 11.80
N GLU A 23 -3.87 7.68 12.67
CA GLU A 23 -5.21 7.18 12.32
C GLU A 23 -5.98 8.33 11.63
N SER A 24 -5.67 8.61 10.37
CA SER A 24 -6.46 9.55 9.57
C SER A 24 -7.66 8.81 8.98
N GLU A 25 -8.68 8.74 9.82
CA GLU A 25 -10.06 8.43 9.51
C GLU A 25 -10.57 9.27 8.31
N SER A 26 -11.12 8.56 7.33
CA SER A 26 -12.44 8.83 6.77
C SER A 26 -12.74 10.24 6.24
N GLN A 27 -12.34 10.53 5.00
CA GLN A 27 -13.13 11.42 4.12
C GLN A 27 -13.35 10.77 2.76
N SER A 28 -14.47 10.07 2.64
CA SER A 28 -15.05 9.74 1.34
C SER A 28 -15.39 11.04 0.62
N CYS A 29 -14.72 11.32 -0.49
CA CYS A 29 -15.04 12.43 -1.38
C CYS A 29 -16.37 12.10 -2.10
N LEU A 30 -17.49 12.35 -1.43
CA LEU A 30 -18.79 12.48 -2.09
C LEU A 30 -18.79 13.79 -2.88
N ASN A 31 -18.99 13.67 -4.19
CA ASN A 31 -19.36 14.68 -5.17
C ASN A 31 -18.79 16.11 -5.04
N GLY A 32 -17.98 16.46 -6.04
CA GLY A 32 -17.78 17.85 -6.42
C GLY A 32 -17.01 17.92 -7.72
N GLU A 33 -17.70 18.25 -8.82
CA GLU A 33 -17.11 18.67 -10.07
C GLU A 33 -16.03 19.73 -9.81
N ARG A 34 -14.76 19.32 -9.78
CA ARG A 34 -13.63 20.23 -9.70
C ARG A 34 -12.60 19.85 -10.73
N LYS A 35 -12.68 20.61 -11.83
CA LYS A 35 -11.62 21.06 -12.74
C LYS A 35 -10.25 20.43 -12.44
N ARG A 36 -9.79 19.61 -13.40
CA ARG A 36 -8.48 18.96 -13.46
C ARG A 36 -7.34 19.92 -13.04
N THR A 37 -6.97 19.90 -11.77
CA THR A 37 -5.66 20.37 -11.30
C THR A 37 -4.97 19.15 -10.72
N GLY A 38 -3.83 18.79 -11.33
CA GLY A 38 -3.10 17.54 -11.16
C GLY A 38 -2.40 17.41 -9.81
N TYR A 39 -3.15 17.47 -8.72
CA TYR A 39 -2.69 17.04 -7.42
C TYR A 39 -3.22 15.62 -7.20
N CYS A 40 -2.36 14.65 -7.51
CA CYS A 40 -2.58 13.26 -7.15
C CYS A 40 -2.50 13.16 -5.62
N ASN A 41 -3.62 13.43 -4.96
CA ASN A 41 -3.77 13.16 -3.53
C ASN A 41 -3.40 11.68 -3.32
N PRO A 42 -2.47 11.32 -2.40
CA PRO A 42 -2.11 9.94 -2.17
C PRO A 42 -3.37 9.15 -1.83
N ARG A 43 -3.84 8.36 -2.78
CA ARG A 43 -5.05 7.56 -2.61
C ARG A 43 -4.78 6.53 -1.50
N SER A 44 -5.76 6.32 -0.63
CA SER A 44 -5.69 5.24 0.36
C SER A 44 -5.36 3.91 -0.33
N GLN A 45 -4.49 3.11 0.30
CA GLN A 45 -4.11 1.78 -0.17
C GLN A 45 -5.26 0.77 -0.04
N ARG A 46 -6.33 1.11 0.69
CA ARG A 46 -7.49 0.25 0.95
C ARG A 46 -8.75 0.84 0.32
N ILE A 47 -9.62 -0.04 -0.17
CA ILE A 47 -10.97 0.26 -0.67
C ILE A 47 -11.97 -0.41 0.27
N LEU A 48 -13.04 0.30 0.61
CA LEU A 48 -14.14 -0.22 1.41
C LEU A 48 -15.31 -0.60 0.50
N PHE A 49 -15.81 -1.82 0.66
CA PHE A 49 -17.02 -2.31 0.03
C PHE A 49 -18.10 -2.49 1.09
N LYS A 50 -19.35 -2.17 0.75
CA LYS A 50 -20.50 -2.44 1.60
C LYS A 50 -21.31 -3.58 0.99
N ASN A 51 -21.56 -4.65 1.74
CA ASN A 51 -22.42 -5.74 1.27
C ASN A 51 -23.91 -5.44 1.55
N SER A 52 -24.79 -6.35 1.14
CA SER A 52 -26.25 -6.24 1.37
C SER A 52 -26.63 -6.26 2.85
N GLU A 53 -25.79 -6.84 3.72
CA GLU A 53 -25.97 -6.86 5.18
C GLU A 53 -25.45 -5.59 5.86
N ALA A 54 -25.08 -4.57 5.08
CA ALA A 54 -24.50 -3.33 5.54
C ALA A 54 -23.14 -3.45 6.27
N GLN A 55 -22.45 -4.59 6.14
CA GLN A 55 -21.10 -4.78 6.63
C GLN A 55 -20.08 -4.12 5.70
N LEU A 56 -19.00 -3.62 6.29
CA LEU A 56 -17.87 -3.04 5.55
C LEU A 56 -16.76 -4.07 5.39
N ILE A 57 -16.31 -4.26 4.16
CA ILE A 57 -15.20 -5.14 3.78
C ILE A 57 -14.06 -4.26 3.28
N SER A 58 -12.90 -4.36 3.91
CA SER A 58 -11.69 -3.63 3.49
C SER A 58 -10.80 -4.51 2.63
N VAL A 59 -10.42 -4.01 1.45
CA VAL A 59 -9.57 -4.74 0.49
C VAL A 59 -8.43 -3.84 0.06
N PHE A 60 -7.20 -4.37 0.04
CA PHE A 60 -6.06 -3.65 -0.50
C PHE A 60 -6.17 -3.51 -2.02
N ARG A 61 -5.86 -2.32 -2.53
CA ARG A 61 -5.87 -2.03 -3.97
C ARG A 61 -4.96 -2.97 -4.75
N CYS A 62 -3.84 -3.38 -4.15
CA CYS A 62 -2.90 -4.30 -4.76
C CYS A 62 -3.46 -5.71 -5.03
N VAL A 63 -4.62 -6.05 -4.47
CA VAL A 63 -5.28 -7.35 -4.67
C VAL A 63 -6.26 -7.30 -5.85
N LEU A 64 -6.81 -6.13 -6.16
CA LEU A 64 -7.83 -5.93 -7.19
C LEU A 64 -7.22 -5.76 -8.61
N LEU A 65 -5.94 -6.08 -8.79
CA LEU A 65 -5.12 -5.80 -9.98
C LEU A 65 -5.57 -6.58 -11.22
N ASN A 66 -6.62 -6.08 -11.86
CA ASN A 66 -6.76 -6.07 -13.31
C ASN A 66 -6.94 -4.63 -13.85
N THR A 67 -6.86 -3.61 -12.99
CA THR A 67 -6.96 -2.21 -13.40
C THR A 67 -5.58 -1.73 -13.88
N THR A 68 -5.46 -1.63 -15.20
CA THR A 68 -4.31 -1.06 -15.90
C THR A 68 -3.82 0.20 -15.18
N LYS A 69 -2.52 0.26 -14.84
CA LYS A 69 -1.90 1.43 -14.18
C LYS A 69 -2.39 2.71 -14.86
N GLY A 70 -3.24 3.48 -14.18
CA GLY A 70 -3.70 4.79 -14.65
C GLY A 70 -5.13 4.85 -15.20
N SER A 71 -5.91 3.77 -15.22
CA SER A 71 -7.36 3.89 -15.48
C SER A 71 -8.07 4.54 -14.28
N PHE A 72 -9.02 5.43 -14.54
CA PHE A 72 -9.98 5.85 -13.52
C PHE A 72 -10.67 4.59 -13.00
N GLU A 73 -10.65 4.39 -11.68
CA GLU A 73 -11.32 3.26 -11.03
C GLU A 73 -12.79 3.60 -10.88
N GLU A 74 -13.61 3.16 -11.83
CA GLU A 74 -15.05 3.23 -11.64
C GLU A 74 -15.48 2.22 -10.57
N PRO A 75 -16.40 2.57 -9.66
CA PRO A 75 -16.84 1.69 -8.57
C PRO A 75 -17.31 0.31 -9.07
N ALA A 76 -17.95 0.27 -10.24
CA ALA A 76 -18.40 -0.97 -10.87
C ALA A 76 -17.23 -1.91 -11.24
N ASP A 77 -16.11 -1.36 -11.72
CA ASP A 77 -14.93 -2.14 -12.11
C ASP A 77 -14.24 -2.75 -10.87
N LEU A 78 -14.22 -2.01 -9.76
CA LEU A 78 -13.69 -2.50 -8.48
C LEU A 78 -14.51 -3.67 -7.93
N VAL A 79 -15.84 -3.55 -7.98
CA VAL A 79 -16.75 -4.63 -7.58
C VAL A 79 -16.59 -5.83 -8.50
N ALA A 80 -16.53 -5.63 -9.82
CA ALA A 80 -16.32 -6.71 -10.78
C ALA A 80 -14.96 -7.41 -10.59
N SER A 81 -13.90 -6.67 -10.26
CA SER A 81 -12.58 -7.23 -9.93
C SER A 81 -12.61 -8.07 -8.65
N LEU A 82 -13.31 -7.58 -7.61
CA LEU A 82 -13.51 -8.32 -6.37
C LEU A 82 -14.31 -9.60 -6.59
N GLN A 83 -15.36 -9.55 -7.42
CA GLN A 83 -16.19 -10.73 -7.73
C GLN A 83 -15.48 -11.76 -8.61
N ARG A 84 -14.52 -11.34 -9.43
CA ARG A 84 -13.72 -12.23 -10.30
C ARG A 84 -12.68 -13.04 -9.51
N GLN A 85 -12.46 -12.73 -8.23
CA GLN A 85 -11.50 -13.45 -7.41
C GLN A 85 -11.87 -14.94 -7.35
N ASN A 86 -10.96 -15.78 -7.85
CA ASN A 86 -11.16 -17.22 -7.87
C ASN A 86 -10.56 -17.82 -6.59
N PRO A 87 -11.31 -18.59 -5.80
CA PRO A 87 -10.78 -19.21 -4.58
C PRO A 87 -9.59 -20.14 -4.85
N ARG A 88 -9.43 -20.64 -6.07
CA ARG A 88 -8.29 -21.52 -6.44
C ARG A 88 -7.01 -20.77 -6.82
N ILE A 89 -6.94 -19.46 -6.58
CA ILE A 89 -5.73 -18.68 -6.84
C ILE A 89 -4.62 -19.12 -5.87
N SER A 90 -3.44 -19.37 -6.42
CA SER A 90 -2.21 -19.53 -5.63
C SER A 90 -1.53 -18.17 -5.54
N TRP A 91 -1.37 -17.67 -4.32
CA TRP A 91 -0.63 -16.47 -3.99
C TRP A 91 0.84 -16.80 -3.76
N VAL A 92 1.73 -15.95 -4.22
CA VAL A 92 3.17 -16.07 -3.95
C VAL A 92 3.61 -14.81 -3.21
N ILE A 93 4.20 -15.00 -2.03
CA ILE A 93 4.78 -13.93 -1.23
C ILE A 93 6.29 -14.06 -1.32
N LEU A 94 6.97 -12.99 -1.72
CA LEU A 94 8.41 -12.91 -1.87
C LEU A 94 8.93 -11.72 -1.07
N MET A 95 9.94 -11.96 -0.24
CA MET A 95 10.61 -10.94 0.58
C MET A 95 12.11 -10.97 0.30
N ALA A 96 12.70 -9.82 0.00
CA ALA A 96 14.12 -9.70 -0.32
C ALA A 96 14.74 -8.51 0.43
N GLY A 97 15.93 -8.67 0.98
CA GLY A 97 16.66 -7.59 1.67
C GLY A 97 17.97 -8.06 2.29
N GLY A 98 18.98 -7.18 2.35
CA GLY A 98 20.26 -7.48 3.01
C GLY A 98 20.99 -8.71 2.45
N GLY A 99 20.90 -8.95 1.13
CA GLY A 99 21.50 -10.12 0.47
C GLY A 99 20.73 -11.44 0.64
N HIS A 100 19.59 -11.43 1.34
CA HIS A 100 18.79 -12.63 1.61
C HIS A 100 17.41 -12.55 0.94
N PHE A 101 16.79 -13.72 0.77
CA PHE A 101 15.47 -13.87 0.19
C PHE A 101 14.66 -14.95 0.92
N ALA A 102 13.35 -14.72 1.05
CA ALA A 102 12.39 -15.68 1.57
C ALA A 102 11.14 -15.70 0.67
N GLY A 103 10.59 -16.88 0.42
CA GLY A 103 9.43 -17.06 -0.44
C GLY A 103 8.46 -18.10 0.12
N ALA A 104 7.16 -17.87 -0.09
CA ALA A 104 6.10 -18.80 0.29
C ALA A 104 4.97 -18.80 -0.74
N VAL A 105 4.34 -19.97 -0.92
CA VAL A 105 3.17 -20.16 -1.79
C VAL A 105 1.97 -20.46 -0.91
N PHE A 106 0.88 -19.71 -1.09
CA PHE A 106 -0.37 -19.87 -0.37
C PHE A 106 -1.48 -20.23 -1.34
N ARG A 107 -2.24 -21.27 -1.04
CA ARG A 107 -3.46 -21.61 -1.78
C ARG A 107 -4.65 -21.09 -1.00
N GLY A 108 -5.43 -20.22 -1.63
CA GLY A 108 -6.69 -19.69 -1.08
C GLY A 108 -7.77 -20.75 -0.96
#